data_AF-A0A371JMV9-F1
#
_entry.id   AF-A0A371JMV9-F1
#
_cell.length_a   1.000
_cell.length_b   1.000
_cell.length_c   1.000
_cell.angle_alpha   90.00
_cell.angle_beta   90.00
_cell.angle_gamma   90.00
#
_symmetry.space_group_name_H-M   'P 1'
#
loop_
_entity.id
_entity.type
_entity.pdbx_description
1 polymer ?
#
loop_
_entity_poly.entity_id
_entity_poly.type
_entity_poly.pdbx_seq_one_letter_code
_entity_poly.pdbx_strand_id
1 'polypeptide(L)' 'MIFFDYIKLDLDIRKKQYKNSMSEAEVCRQMSISRATLWRMSTGKPIDMSTFCKMATWTERPVGRYFSKSKGHA' A
#
# COMPACT_ATOMS: atom_id res chain seq x y z
N MET A 1 9.41 10.28 -15.49
CA MET A 1 9.38 10.32 -14.02
C MET A 1 8.65 9.06 -13.53
N ILE A 2 9.17 8.36 -12.52
CA ILE A 2 8.51 7.20 -11.92
C ILE A 2 7.61 7.72 -10.80
N PHE A 3 6.33 7.40 -10.85
CA PHE A 3 5.35 7.80 -9.84
C PHE A 3 4.92 6.61 -9.01
N PHE A 4 4.80 6.83 -7.70
CA PHE A 4 4.29 5.83 -6.78
C PHE A 4 2.75 5.93 -6.70
N ASP A 5 2.09 4.80 -6.91
CA ASP A 5 0.64 4.70 -6.94
C ASP A 5 0.12 4.20 -5.59
N TYR A 6 -0.02 5.15 -4.65
CA TYR A 6 -0.57 4.89 -3.31
C TYR A 6 -1.99 4.31 -3.38
N ILE A 7 -2.78 4.71 -4.38
CA ILE A 7 -4.17 4.27 -4.57
C ILE A 7 -4.20 2.77 -4.90
N LYS A 8 -3.35 2.32 -5.83
CA LYS A 8 -3.25 0.88 -6.14
C LYS A 8 -2.84 0.04 -4.92
N LEU A 9 -1.92 0.54 -4.11
CA LEU A 9 -1.51 -0.16 -2.89
C LEU A 9 -2.67 -0.25 -1.88
N ASP A 10 -3.38 0.86 -1.63
CA ASP A 10 -4.55 0.88 -0.74
C ASP A 10 -5.64 -0.09 -1.21
N LEU A 11 -5.94 -0.11 -2.51
CA LEU A 11 -6.92 -1.03 -3.09
C LEU A 11 -6.54 -2.49 -2.92
N ASP A 12 -5.27 -2.85 -3.17
CA ASP A 12 -4.79 -4.22 -2.97
C ASP A 12 -4.85 -4.62 -1.48
N ILE A 13 -4.53 -3.70 -0.56
CA ILE A 13 -4.64 -3.93 0.88
C ILE A 13 -6.10 -4.17 1.28
N ARG A 14 -7.02 -3.28 0.88
CA ARG A 14 -8.45 -3.41 1.19
C ARG A 14 -9.05 -4.68 0.58
N LYS A 15 -8.62 -5.06 -0.62
CA LYS A 15 -9.07 -6.30 -1.27
C LYS A 15 -8.63 -7.53 -0.48
N LYS A 16 -7.38 -7.60 -0.03
CA LYS A 16 -6.89 -8.71 0.79
C LYS A 16 -7.54 -8.69 2.18
N GLN A 17 -7.75 -7.52 2.78
CA GLN A 17 -8.47 -7.35 4.04
C GLN A 17 -9.88 -7.94 3.95
N TYR A 18 -10.66 -7.50 2.95
CA TYR A 18 -12.04 -7.94 2.74
C TYR A 18 -12.13 -9.43 2.45
N LYS A 19 -11.26 -9.95 1.57
CA LYS A 19 -11.22 -11.38 1.22
C LYS A 19 -11.02 -12.29 2.43
N ASN A 20 -10.26 -11.83 3.42
CA ASN A 20 -9.93 -12.60 4.61
C ASN A 20 -10.76 -12.20 5.84
N SER A 21 -11.80 -11.37 5.66
CA SER A 21 -12.65 -10.86 6.74
C SER A 21 -11.86 -10.26 7.92
N MET A 22 -10.75 -9.58 7.63
CA MET A 22 -9.87 -9.02 8.65
C MET A 22 -10.33 -7.63 9.10
N SER A 23 -10.25 -7.38 10.41
CA SER A 23 -10.36 -6.02 10.92
C SER A 23 -9.14 -5.18 10.53
N GLU A 24 -9.29 -3.86 10.49
CA GLU A 24 -8.17 -2.96 10.22
C GLU A 24 -7.05 -3.10 11.26
N ALA A 25 -7.41 -3.35 12.52
CA ALA A 25 -6.44 -3.58 13.60
C ALA A 25 -5.61 -4.84 13.37
N GLU A 26 -6.23 -5.91 12.86
CA GLU A 26 -5.55 -7.15 12.47
C GLU A 26 -4.56 -6.92 11.34
N VAL A 27 -4.96 -6.17 10.30
CA VAL A 27 -4.09 -5.82 9.17
C VAL A 27 -2.87 -5.03 9.67
N CYS A 28 -3.09 -4.00 10.50
CA CYS A 28 -2.01 -3.21 11.08
C CYS A 28 -1.04 -4.07 11.91
N ARG A 29 -1.58 -5.00 12.71
CA ARG A 29 -0.80 -5.94 13.52
C ARG A 29 0.06 -6.85 12.63
N GLN A 30 -0.50 -7.43 11.57
CA GLN A 30 0.25 -8.31 10.66
C GLN A 30 1.36 -7.58 9.91
N MET A 31 1.12 -6.33 9.51
CA MET A 31 2.13 -5.50 8.84
C MET A 31 3.14 -4.87 9.80
N SER A 32 2.92 -4.95 11.12
CA SER A 32 3.69 -4.24 12.14
C SER A 32 3.77 -2.72 11.86
N ILE A 33 2.60 -2.12 11.60
CA ILE A 33 2.41 -0.68 11.37
C ILE A 33 1.33 -0.11 12.29
N SER A 34 1.33 1.21 12.47
CA SER A 34 0.26 1.91 13.18
C SER A 34 -0.94 2.16 12.26
N ARG A 35 -2.14 2.33 12.85
CA ARG A 35 -3.34 2.76 12.12
C ARG A 35 -3.15 4.13 11.46
N ALA A 36 -2.39 5.02 12.11
CA ALA A 36 -2.05 6.33 11.54
C ALA A 36 -1.18 6.20 10.27
N THR A 37 -0.29 5.22 10.23
CA THR A 37 0.52 4.90 9.05
C THR A 37 -0.35 4.40 7.90
N LEU A 38 -1.29 3.49 8.19
CA LEU A 38 -2.25 2.99 7.22
C LEU A 38 -3.15 4.13 6.67
N TRP A 39 -3.62 5.01 7.53
CA TRP A 39 -4.42 6.19 7.15
C TRP A 39 -3.63 7.22 6.31
N ARG A 40 -2.36 7.46 6.65
CA ARG A 40 -1.49 8.33 5.82
C ARG A 40 -1.38 7.80 4.40
N MET A 41 -1.17 6.48 4.25
CA MET A 41 -1.10 5.84 2.95
C MET A 41 -2.42 5.97 2.18
N SER A 42 -3.57 5.70 2.82
CA SER A 42 -4.88 5.78 2.14
C SER A 42 -5.30 7.20 1.74
N THR A 43 -4.72 8.22 2.38
CA THR A 43 -4.89 9.64 2.02
C THR A 43 -3.86 10.16 1.01
N GLY A 44 -3.03 9.26 0.45
CA GLY A 44 -1.99 9.61 -0.53
C GLY A 44 -0.83 10.39 0.06
N LYS A 45 -0.68 10.41 1.38
CA LYS A 45 0.50 11.01 2.03
C LYS A 45 1.70 10.07 1.88
N PRO A 46 2.92 10.63 1.71
CA PRO A 46 4.13 9.83 1.63
C PRO A 46 4.30 8.93 2.86
N ILE A 47 4.73 7.70 2.61
CA ILE A 47 5.21 6.76 3.62
C ILE A 47 6.67 6.44 3.36
N ASP A 48 7.41 6.06 4.40
CA ASP A 48 8.79 5.64 4.24
C ASP A 48 8.89 4.30 3.47
N MET A 49 10.07 4.05 2.89
CA MET A 49 10.32 2.87 2.07
C MET A 49 10.17 1.56 2.84
N SER A 50 10.48 1.54 4.14
CA SER A 50 10.35 0.33 4.98
C SER A 50 8.89 -0.04 5.18
N THR A 51 8.05 0.94 5.52
CA THR A 51 6.60 0.82 5.61
C THR A 51 6.01 0.34 4.27
N PHE A 52 6.46 0.92 3.16
CA PHE A 52 6.03 0.50 1.84
C PHE A 52 6.36 -0.97 1.57
N CYS A 53 7.60 -1.40 1.81
CA CYS A 53 8.02 -2.78 1.60
C CYS A 53 7.20 -3.75 2.45
N LYS A 54 6.90 -3.42 3.71
CA LYS A 54 6.03 -4.23 4.58
C LYS A 54 4.63 -4.39 3.99
N MET A 55 4.02 -3.28 3.56
CA MET A 55 2.68 -3.27 2.94
C MET A 55 2.65 -4.06 1.63
N ALA A 56 3.59 -3.83 0.72
CA ALA A 56 3.69 -4.52 -0.56
C ALA A 56 3.99 -6.02 -0.42
N THR A 57 4.82 -6.40 0.55
CA THR A 57 5.08 -7.82 0.85
C THR A 57 3.81 -8.49 1.39
N TRP A 58 3.09 -7.80 2.28
CA TRP A 58 1.83 -8.31 2.82
C TRP A 58 0.76 -8.49 1.74
N THR A 59 0.71 -7.68 0.69
CA THR A 59 -0.24 -7.89 -0.42
C THR A 59 0.14 -9.07 -1.33
N GLU A 60 1.33 -9.67 -1.16
CA GLU A 60 1.88 -10.73 -2.01
C GLU A 60 1.91 -10.31 -3.50
N ARG A 61 2.13 -9.01 -3.75
CA ARG A 61 2.25 -8.46 -5.10
C ARG A 61 3.67 -7.99 -5.38
N PRO A 62 4.12 -8.05 -6.65
CA PRO A 62 5.41 -7.49 -7.01
C PRO A 62 5.47 -6.00 -6.70
N VAL A 63 6.55 -5.56 -6.04
CA VAL A 63 6.81 -4.16 -5.70
C VAL A 63 6.67 -3.22 -6.91
N GLY A 64 7.16 -3.66 -8.08
CA GLY A 64 7.07 -2.90 -9.34
C GLY A 64 5.64 -2.57 -9.79
N ARG A 65 4.62 -3.26 -9.29
CA ARG A 65 3.20 -2.99 -9.59
C ARG A 65 2.76 -1.60 -9.14
N TYR A 66 3.37 -1.09 -8.08
CA TYR A 66 3.01 0.19 -7.47
C TYR A 66 3.79 1.37 -8.05
N PHE A 67 4.71 1.11 -8.99
CA PHE A 67 5.46 2.15 -9.69
C PHE A 67 4.95 2.26 -11.12
N SER A 68 4.36 3.40 -11.44
CA SER A 68 3.93 3.70 -12.81
C SER A 68 4.96 4.60 -13.47
N LYS A 69 5.44 4.22 -14.66
CA LYS A 69 6.12 5.17 -15.55
C LYS A 69 5.03 6.10 -16.07
N SER A 70 5.10 7.40 -15.81
CA SER A 70 4.25 8.33 -16.55
C SER A 70 4.53 8.13 -18.03
N LYS A 71 3.51 7.84 -18.86
CA LYS A 71 3.60 8.18 -20.27
C LYS A 71 3.73 9.70 -20.29
N GLY A 72 4.95 10.22 -20.45
CA GLY A 72 5.10 11.61 -20.85
C GLY A 72 4.33 11.72 -22.16
N HIS A 73 3.23 12.48 -22.16
CA HIS A 73 2.78 13.09 -23.40
C HIS A 73 3.87 14.11 -23.73
N ALA A 74 4.75 13.71 -24.65
CA ALA A 74 5.52 14.62 -25.47
C ALA A 74 4.56 15.30 -26.46
#